data_AF-A0A2M7CC29-F1
#
_entry.id   AF-A0A2M7CC29-F1
#
_cell.length_a   1.000
_cell.length_b   1.000
_cell.length_c   1.000
_cell.angle_alpha   90.00
_cell.angle_beta   90.00
_cell.angle_gamma   90.00
#
_symmetry.space_group_name_H-M   'P 1'
#
loop_
_entity.id
_entity.type
_entity.pdbx_description
1 polymer ?
#
loop_
_entity_poly.entity_id
_entity_poly.type
_entity_poly.pdbx_seq_one_letter_code
_entity_poly.pdbx_strand_id
1 'polypeptide(L)'
;MKIKYYGHAAFLITSDQGLKIMIDPYEPGAFGGQLSYGKIKDQADIVLTSHDHADHNYTKDLPGTPQVVKGSGSKTIKGISIKGISTYHDPSKGSERGANT
;
A
#
# COMPACT_ATOMS: atom_id res chain seq x y z
N MET A 1 19.16 -1.44 -2.71
CA MET A 1 17.70 -1.48 -2.55
C MET A 1 17.23 -2.91 -2.77
N LYS A 2 16.21 -3.37 -2.03
CA LYS A 2 15.57 -4.68 -2.25
C LYS A 2 14.07 -4.52 -2.40
N ILE A 3 13.44 -5.30 -3.29
CA ILE A 3 11.99 -5.31 -3.49
C ILE A 3 11.51 -6.74 -3.31
N LYS A 4 10.48 -6.92 -2.46
CA LYS A 4 9.78 -8.18 -2.25
C LYS A 4 8.34 -8.03 -2.68
N TYR A 5 7.87 -8.92 -3.55
CA TYR A 5 6.48 -8.97 -4.01
C TYR A 5 5.66 -9.94 -3.15
N TYR A 6 4.47 -9.54 -2.71
CA TYR A 6 3.57 -10.36 -1.89
C TYR A 6 2.34 -10.89 -2.62
N GLY A 7 2.15 -10.50 -3.89
CA GLY A 7 0.89 -10.75 -4.61
C GLY A 7 0.03 -9.49 -4.73
N HIS A 8 -0.92 -9.51 -5.67
CA HIS A 8 -1.78 -8.38 -5.99
C HIS A 8 -0.97 -7.10 -6.28
N ALA A 9 -1.28 -6.00 -5.62
CA ALA A 9 -0.53 -4.74 -5.64
C ALA A 9 0.46 -4.60 -4.46
N ALA A 10 0.65 -5.65 -3.65
CA ALA A 10 1.42 -5.55 -2.42
C ALA A 10 2.94 -5.75 -2.62
N PHE A 11 3.73 -4.74 -2.26
CA PHE A 11 5.19 -4.78 -2.32
C PHE A 11 5.82 -4.29 -1.02
N LEU A 12 6.93 -4.90 -0.62
CA LEU A 12 7.82 -4.34 0.40
C LEU A 12 9.14 -3.91 -0.23
N ILE A 13 9.40 -2.62 -0.18
CA ILE A 13 10.67 -2.03 -0.58
C ILE A 13 11.51 -1.85 0.69
N THR A 14 12.73 -2.39 0.67
CA THR A 14 13.74 -2.10 1.68
C THR A 14 14.79 -1.16 1.07
N SER A 15 14.90 0.05 1.61
CA SER A 15 15.90 1.03 1.18
C SER A 15 17.31 0.56 1.52
N ASP A 16 18.33 1.21 0.96
CA ASP A 16 19.73 0.91 1.30
C ASP A 16 20.08 1.18 2.77
N GLN A 17 19.29 2.03 3.43
CA GLN A 17 19.40 2.32 4.86
C GLN A 17 18.57 1.36 5.73
N GLY A 18 17.91 0.36 5.14
CA GLY A 18 17.13 -0.65 5.85
C GLY A 18 15.67 -0.27 6.13
N LEU A 19 15.23 0.93 5.72
CA LEU A 19 13.84 1.37 5.92
C LEU A 19 12.88 0.54 5.07
N LYS A 20 11.79 0.06 5.67
CA LYS A 20 10.80 -0.82 5.04
C LYS A 20 9.53 -0.05 4.66
N ILE A 21 9.24 0.01 3.37
CA ILE A 21 8.08 0.68 2.79
C ILE A 21 7.16 -0.39 2.20
N MET A 22 5.99 -0.57 2.81
CA MET A 22 4.92 -1.41 2.27
C MET A 22 4.05 -0.58 1.33
N ILE A 23 3.69 -1.14 0.18
CA ILE A 23 2.78 -0.54 -0.79
C ILE A 23 1.57 -1.46 -0.90
N ASP A 24 0.37 -0.91 -0.85
CA ASP A 24 -0.93 -1.56 -1.05
C ASP A 24 -1.08 -2.93 -0.38
N PRO A 25 -0.96 -3.02 0.96
CA PRO A 25 -1.21 -4.27 1.66
C PRO A 25 -2.67 -4.69 1.50
N TYR A 26 -2.90 -5.98 1.29
CA TYR A 26 -4.24 -6.54 1.11
C TYR A 26 -4.75 -7.29 2.35
N GLU A 27 -6.07 -7.39 2.49
CA GLU A 27 -6.73 -8.24 3.48
C GLU A 27 -6.66 -9.71 3.02
N PRO A 28 -5.95 -10.60 3.74
CA PRO A 28 -5.87 -12.01 3.35
C PRO A 28 -7.26 -12.65 3.38
N GLY A 29 -7.64 -13.32 2.29
CA GLY A 29 -8.97 -13.92 2.16
C GLY A 29 -10.10 -12.94 1.85
N ALA A 30 -9.79 -11.70 1.45
CA ALA A 30 -10.78 -10.72 1.01
C ALA A 30 -11.71 -11.27 -0.09
N PHE A 31 -12.91 -10.67 -0.17
CA PHE A 31 -13.94 -11.00 -1.15
C PHE A 31 -14.35 -12.48 -1.14
N GLY A 32 -14.49 -13.06 0.05
CA GLY A 32 -14.89 -14.46 0.21
C GLY A 32 -13.80 -15.45 -0.24
N GLY A 33 -12.53 -15.10 -0.05
CA GLY A 33 -11.39 -15.97 -0.38
C GLY A 33 -10.91 -15.86 -1.83
N GLN A 34 -11.47 -14.97 -2.65
CA GLN A 34 -10.96 -14.71 -4.00
C GLN A 34 -9.53 -14.17 -3.96
N LEU A 35 -9.21 -13.37 -2.93
CA LEU A 35 -7.84 -12.95 -2.67
C LEU A 35 -7.11 -14.00 -1.82
N SER A 36 -6.50 -14.96 -2.51
CA SER A 36 -5.93 -16.18 -1.93
C SER A 36 -4.49 -16.03 -1.42
N TYR A 37 -3.96 -14.81 -1.38
CA TYR A 37 -2.62 -14.57 -0.85
C TYR A 37 -2.57 -14.68 0.67
N GLY A 38 -1.44 -15.18 1.19
CA GLY A 38 -1.23 -15.35 2.63
C GLY A 38 -1.02 -14.03 3.38
N LYS A 39 -1.12 -14.07 4.71
CA LYS A 39 -0.88 -12.89 5.56
C LYS A 39 0.53 -12.33 5.36
N ILE A 40 0.63 -11.02 5.19
CA ILE A 40 1.89 -10.27 5.18
C ILE A 40 2.45 -10.26 6.62
N LYS A 41 3.64 -10.84 6.81
CA LYS A 41 4.28 -11.01 8.14
C LYS A 41 5.50 -10.13 8.36
N ASP A 42 5.97 -9.43 7.33
CA ASP A 42 7.11 -8.53 7.48
C ASP A 42 6.64 -7.19 8.06
N GLN A 43 7.44 -6.64 8.97
CA GLN A 43 7.23 -5.31 9.53
C GLN A 43 7.43 -4.22 8.47
N ALA A 44 6.70 -3.11 8.63
CA ALA A 44 6.86 -1.91 7.81
C ALA A 44 7.06 -0.66 8.68
N ASP A 45 7.85 0.29 8.19
CA ASP A 45 8.04 1.61 8.79
C ASP A 45 7.09 2.65 8.19
N ILE A 46 6.78 2.48 6.90
CA ILE A 46 5.88 3.32 6.11
C ILE A 46 4.94 2.39 5.35
N VAL A 47 3.66 2.75 5.26
CA VAL A 47 2.71 2.10 4.37
C VAL A 47 2.15 3.15 3.41
N LEU A 48 2.20 2.87 2.11
CA LEU A 48 1.54 3.64 1.06
C LEU A 48 0.28 2.89 0.65
N THR A 49 -0.86 3.59 0.57
CA THR A 49 -2.14 3.02 0.11
C THR A 49 -2.70 3.86 -1.02
N SER A 50 -2.98 3.21 -2.14
CA SER A 50 -3.44 3.88 -3.36
C SER A 50 -4.90 4.34 -3.28
N HIS A 51 -5.77 3.52 -2.67
CA HIS A 51 -7.18 3.83 -2.43
C HIS A 51 -7.78 2.94 -1.33
N ASP A 52 -8.99 3.26 -0.88
CA ASP A 52 -9.60 2.67 0.32
C ASP A 52 -10.47 1.42 0.02
N HIS A 53 -9.90 0.42 -0.67
CA HIS A 53 -10.50 -0.93 -0.81
C HIS A 53 -9.70 -1.99 -0.03
N ALA A 54 -10.36 -3.08 0.34
CA ALA A 54 -9.82 -4.13 1.21
C ALA A 54 -8.57 -4.84 0.63
N ASP A 55 -8.43 -4.85 -0.69
CA ASP A 55 -7.27 -5.40 -1.40
C ASP A 55 -6.11 -4.41 -1.56
N HIS A 56 -6.24 -3.16 -1.10
CA HIS A 56 -5.22 -2.12 -1.26
C HIS A 56 -4.88 -1.32 0.00
N ASN A 57 -5.63 -1.44 1.11
CA ASN A 57 -5.38 -0.60 2.31
C ASN A 57 -5.31 -1.35 3.65
N TYR A 58 -5.14 -2.67 3.64
CA TYR A 58 -5.21 -3.49 4.85
C TYR A 58 -4.01 -3.29 5.78
N THR A 59 -4.11 -2.30 6.65
CA THR A 59 -3.04 -1.89 7.58
C THR A 59 -3.25 -2.38 9.00
N LYS A 60 -4.47 -2.78 9.36
CA LYS A 60 -4.88 -3.10 10.74
C LYS A 60 -4.06 -4.20 11.42
N ASP A 61 -3.54 -5.12 10.62
CA ASP A 61 -2.89 -6.36 11.04
C ASP A 61 -1.41 -6.43 10.64
N LEU A 62 -0.86 -5.35 10.08
CA LEU A 62 0.55 -5.29 9.70
C LEU A 62 1.44 -5.23 10.94
N PRO A 63 2.51 -6.03 11.01
CA PRO A 63 3.46 -5.94 12.10
C PRO A 63 4.18 -4.58 12.16
N GLY A 64 4.41 -4.09 13.38
CA GLY A 64 5.06 -2.80 13.63
C GLY A 64 4.06 -1.67 13.87
N THR A 65 4.54 -0.43 13.75
CA THR A 65 3.72 0.79 13.88
C THR A 65 4.01 1.72 12.69
N PRO A 66 3.63 1.31 11.47
CA PRO A 66 3.96 2.06 10.27
C PRO A 66 3.22 3.41 10.24
N GLN A 67 3.87 4.41 9.67
CA GLN A 67 3.18 5.62 9.27
C GLN A 67 2.43 5.37 7.95
N VAL A 68 1.11 5.42 7.99
CA VAL A 68 0.26 5.27 6.80
C VAL A 68 0.20 6.59 6.04
N VAL A 69 0.49 6.54 4.75
CA VAL A 69 0.53 7.68 3.84
C VAL A 69 -0.43 7.44 2.69
N LYS A 70 -1.34 8.39 2.48
CA LYS A 70 -2.29 8.40 1.37
C LYS A 70 -2.49 9.79 0.79
N GLY A 71 -3.11 9.85 -0.38
CA GLY A 71 -3.46 11.09 -1.07
C GLY A 71 -2.29 11.78 -1.77
N SER A 72 -2.60 12.83 -2.52
CA SER A 72 -1.69 13.39 -3.52
C SER A 72 -0.73 14.42 -2.95
N GLY A 73 0.24 14.80 -3.79
CA GLY A 73 1.26 15.78 -3.47
C GLY A 73 2.54 15.15 -2.95
N SER A 74 3.49 16.01 -2.61
CA SER A 74 4.82 15.61 -2.14
C SER A 74 4.86 15.59 -0.61
N LYS A 75 5.41 14.53 -0.03
CA LYS A 75 5.60 14.34 1.41
C LYS A 75 6.98 13.74 1.65
N THR A 76 7.67 14.18 2.70
CA THR A 76 8.92 13.54 3.13
C THR A 76 8.67 12.83 4.45
N ILE A 77 8.74 11.50 4.44
CA ILE A 77 8.47 10.65 5.60
C ILE A 77 9.73 9.88 5.93
N LYS A 78 10.24 10.02 7.17
CA LYS A 78 11.47 9.36 7.63
C LYS A 78 12.65 9.52 6.65
N GLY A 79 12.79 10.71 6.05
CA GLY A 79 13.85 11.01 5.08
C GLY A 79 13.60 10.52 3.64
N ILE A 80 12.49 9.83 3.36
CA ILE A 80 12.10 9.40 2.01
C ILE A 80 11.11 10.40 1.41
N SER A 81 11.45 10.93 0.23
CA SER A 81 10.54 11.75 -0.58
C SER A 81 9.54 10.87 -1.32
N ILE A 82 8.26 11.09 -1.08
CA ILE A 82 7.12 10.38 -1.69
C ILE A 82 6.27 11.41 -2.43
N LYS A 83 5.87 11.10 -3.66
CA LYS A 83 4.96 11.93 -4.46
C LYS A 83 3.75 11.10 -4.87
N GLY A 84 2.60 11.38 -4.27
CA GLY A 84 1.32 10.80 -4.68
C GLY A 84 0.77 11.54 -5.90
N ILE A 85 0.34 10.79 -6.92
CA ILE A 85 -0.17 11.35 -8.18
C ILE A 85 -1.62 10.94 -8.32
N SER A 86 -2.54 11.90 -8.23
CA SER A 86 -3.96 11.61 -8.35
C SER A 86 -4.31 11.06 -9.73
N THR A 87 -5.03 9.95 -9.70
CA THR A 87 -5.63 9.23 -10.82
C THR A 87 -7.04 8.78 -10.43
N TYR A 88 -7.67 7.95 -11.27
CA TYR A 88 -9.01 7.40 -11.01
C TYR A 88 -8.93 5.87 -10.96
N HIS A 89 -9.77 5.27 -10.14
CA HIS A 89 -9.81 3.82 -9.96
C HIS A 89 -10.68 3.09 -11.01
N ASP A 90 -11.25 3.84 -11.94
CA ASP A 90 -12.13 3.39 -13.01
C ASP A 90 -11.90 4.24 -14.29
N PRO A 91 -12.38 3.77 -15.47
CA PRO A 91 -12.29 4.53 -16.71
C PRO A 91 -13.28 5.70 -16.80
N SER A 92 -14.20 5.85 -15.84
CA SER A 92 -15.27 6.85 -15.82
C SER A 92 -14.96 8.03 -14.87
N LYS A 93 -13.66 8.33 -14.68
CA LYS A 93 -13.17 9.46 -13.88
C LYS A 93 -13.56 9.41 -12.39
N GLY A 94 -13.58 8.21 -11.82
CA GLY A 94 -13.84 7.96 -10.41
C GLY A 94 -15.32 7.81 -10.07
N SER A 95 -16.22 7.82 -11.05
CA SER A 95 -17.66 7.78 -10.78
C SER A 95 -18.15 6.39 -10.32
N GLU A 96 -17.42 5.34 -10.65
CA GLU A 96 -17.81 3.95 -10.34
C GLU A 96 -17.07 3.43 -9.11
N ARG A 97 -15.80 3.78 -8.95
CA ARG A 97 -14.89 3.19 -7.95
C ARG A 97 -14.03 4.22 -7.22
N GLY A 98 -14.20 5.52 -7.50
CA GLY A 98 -13.56 6.61 -6.75
C GLY A 98 -12.16 7.02 -7.24
N ALA A 99 -11.50 7.85 -6.43
CA ALA A 99 -10.16 8.33 -6.68
C ALA A 99 -9.08 7.28 -6.37
N ASN A 100 -7.92 7.42 -6.99
CA ASN A 100 -6.73 6.60 -6.76
C ASN A 100 -5.49 7.52 -6.69
N THR A 101 -4.48 7.26 -5.88
CA THR A 101 -3.33 8.18 -5.72
C THR A 101 -2.03 7.54 -5.26
#